data_AF-A0A921SMS9-F1
#
_entry.id   AF-A0A921SMS9-F1
#
_cell.length_a   1.000
_cell.length_b   1.000
_cell.length_c   1.000
_cell.angle_alpha   90.00
_cell.angle_beta   90.00
_cell.angle_gamma   90.00
#
_symmetry.space_group_name_H-M   'P 1'
#
loop_
_entity.id
_entity.type
_entity.pdbx_description
1 polymer ?
#
loop_
_entity_poly.entity_id
_entity_poly.type
_entity_poly.pdbx_seq_one_letter_code
_entity_poly.pdbx_strand_id
1 'polypeptide(L)' 'MGMSADYALAIEEGATLVRVGSTVFGARE' A
#
# COMPACT_ATOMS: atom_id res chain seq x y z
N MET A 1 -2.85 0.43 -7.90
CA MET A 1 -3.40 1.59 -7.17
C MET A 1 -2.82 1.56 -5.75
N GLY A 2 -1.68 2.22 -5.47
CA GLY A 2 -0.80 2.00 -4.30
C GLY A 2 -1.45 1.96 -2.91
N MET A 3 -1.92 0.77 -2.54
CA MET A 3 -2.50 0.40 -1.27
C MET A 3 -1.73 -0.78 -0.66
N SER A 4 -2.23 -1.32 0.45
CA SER A 4 -1.53 -2.34 1.25
C SER A 4 -1.10 -3.59 0.46
N ALA A 5 -1.83 -3.97 -0.59
CA ALA A 5 -1.56 -5.17 -1.39
C ALA A 5 -0.60 -4.94 -2.59
N ASP A 6 -0.46 -3.71 -3.07
CA ASP A 6 0.22 -3.40 -4.34
C ASP A 6 1.14 -2.18 -4.26
N TYR A 7 1.53 -1.77 -3.04
CA TYR A 7 2.36 -0.58 -2.84
C TYR A 7 3.74 -0.69 -3.54
N ALA A 8 4.30 -1.90 -3.64
CA ALA A 8 5.58 -2.13 -4.31
C ALA A 8 5.49 -1.83 -5.81
N LEU A 9 4.50 -2.40 -6.49
CA LEU A 9 4.23 -2.11 -7.90
C LEU A 9 3.90 -0.63 -8.11
N ALA A 10 3.14 0.00 -7.19
CA ALA A 10 2.84 1.42 -7.29
C ALA A 10 4.09 2.31 -7.23
N ILE A 11 5.12 1.93 -6.45
CA ILE A 11 6.41 2.63 -6.43
C ILE A 11 7.14 2.47 -7.77
N GLU A 12 7.15 1.25 -8.33
CA GLU A 12 7.74 0.97 -9.65
C GLU A 12 7.08 1.78 -10.77
N GLU A 13 5.77 2.01 -10.68
CA GLU A 13 4.98 2.85 -11.59
C GLU A 13 5.07 4.36 -11.28
N GLY A 14 5.93 4.77 -10.33
CA GLY A 14 6.23 6.18 -10.06
C GLY A 14 5.30 6.87 -9.06
N ALA A 15 4.56 6.13 -8.23
CA ALA A 15 3.75 6.73 -7.17
C ALA A 15 4.64 7.41 -6.11
N THR A 16 4.34 8.67 -5.82
CA THR A 16 5.04 9.47 -4.79
C THR A 16 4.39 9.38 -3.41
N LEU A 17 3.18 8.82 -3.33
CA LEU A 17 2.44 8.58 -2.09
C LEU A 17 1.72 7.24 -2.19
N VAL A 18 1.92 6.38 -1.19
CA VAL A 18 1.21 5.10 -1.05
C VAL A 18 0.49 5.06 0.29
N ARG A 19 -0.66 4.37 0.34
CA ARG A 19 -1.48 4.28 1.55
C ARG A 19 -1.44 2.86 2.08
N VAL A 20 -0.72 2.64 3.18
CA VAL A 20 -0.58 1.31 3.79
C VAL A 20 -1.28 1.30 5.15
N GLY A 21 -2.22 0.37 5.32
CA GLY A 21 -3.06 0.23 6.49
C GLY A 21 -3.01 -1.20 7.03
N SER A 22 -3.72 -2.13 6.40
CA SER A 22 -3.85 -3.52 6.90
C SER A 22 -2.51 -4.26 7.01
N THR A 23 -1.55 -3.99 6.12
CA THR A 23 -0.19 -4.59 6.23
C THR A 23 0.57 -4.09 7.46
N VAL A 24 0.26 -2.88 7.95
CA VAL A 24 0.91 -2.28 9.13
C VAL A 24 0.13 -2.58 10.41
N PHE A 25 -1.20 -2.49 10.36
CA PHE A 25 -2.08 -2.52 11.53
C PHE A 25 -2.89 -3.82 11.67
N GLY A 26 -2.83 -4.73 10.71
CA GLY A 26 -3.62 -5.96 10.70
C GLY A 26 -5.07 -5.76 10.21
N ALA A 27 -5.81 -6.87 10.21
CA ALA A 27 -7.25 -6.85 9.94
C ALA A 27 -8.01 -6.20 11.11
N ARG A 28 -9.12 -5.55 10.81
CA ARG A 28 -10.03 -5.06 11.86
C ARG A 28 -10.88 -6.23 12.33
N GLU A 29 -11.05 -6.35 13.65
CA GLU A 29 -12.04 -7.22 14.28
C GLU A 29 -13.46 -6.73 13.98
#